data_AF-A0A2N0QIN9-F1
#
_entry.id   AF-A0A2N0QIN9-F1
#
_cell.length_a   1.000
_cell.length_b   1.000
_cell.length_c   1.000
_cell.angle_alpha   90.00
_cell.angle_beta   90.00
_cell.angle_gamma   90.00
#
_symmetry.space_group_name_H-M   'P 1'
#
loop_
_entity.id
_entity.type
_entity.pdbx_description
1 polymer ?
#
loop_
_entity_poly.entity_id
_entity_poly.type
_entity_poly.pdbx_seq_one_letter_code
_entity_poly.pdbx_strand_id
1 'polypeptide(L)'
;MSMSYWAPSPCNSRPHDGVGLLLRHPLHKHVQKIDPWKGRLLKLDLFFHQTKISIISVYIPPYHSIHYKERDTIFAQLNLWLDKARSNNYHVVILGDFNADEISHSHLPQHHLKILRSLSSRYFMDHQSHISSISGPSPTFYYQNGSSRLDYI
;
A
#
# COMPACT_ATOMS: atom_id res chain seq x y z
N MET A 1 4.42 24.97 4.14
CA MET A 1 4.57 24.41 2.78
C MET A 1 4.54 22.89 2.87
N SER A 2 3.98 22.19 1.89
CA SER A 2 3.98 20.71 1.82
C SER A 2 4.71 20.29 0.55
N MET A 3 5.34 19.12 0.56
CA MET A 3 6.04 18.56 -0.59
C MET A 3 5.29 17.33 -1.10
N SER A 4 5.02 17.31 -2.41
CA SER A 4 4.32 16.22 -3.08
C SER A 4 5.29 15.31 -3.81
N TYR A 5 5.09 14.00 -3.66
CA TYR A 5 5.83 12.95 -4.35
C TYR A 5 4.87 12.12 -5.16
N TRP A 6 5.30 11.70 -6.35
CA TRP A 6 4.43 11.02 -7.30
C TRP A 6 5.17 9.85 -7.95
N ALA A 7 4.50 8.70 -8.04
CA ALA A 7 4.81 7.69 -9.04
C ALA A 7 3.73 7.80 -10.12
N PRO A 8 3.98 8.50 -11.24
CA PRO A 8 2.98 8.65 -12.28
C PRO A 8 2.74 7.31 -13.01
N SER A 9 1.62 7.23 -13.70
CA SER A 9 1.37 6.17 -14.66
C SER A 9 2.50 6.09 -15.70
N PRO A 10 3.02 4.89 -16.02
CA PRO A 10 4.07 4.75 -17.03
C PRO A 10 3.56 4.99 -18.45
N CYS A 11 2.25 5.12 -18.67
CA CYS A 11 1.67 5.35 -19.99
C CYS A 11 0.47 6.28 -19.93
N ASN A 12 0.41 7.25 -20.84
CA ASN A 12 -0.70 8.20 -20.97
C ASN A 12 -2.05 7.51 -21.30
N SER A 13 -2.03 6.28 -21.81
CA SER A 13 -3.24 5.47 -22.04
C SER A 13 -3.80 4.80 -20.79
N ARG A 14 -3.14 4.96 -19.63
CA ARG A 14 -3.58 4.46 -18.32
C ARG A 14 -3.81 5.65 -17.38
N PRO A 15 -4.89 6.44 -17.59
CA PRO A 15 -5.15 7.64 -16.81
C PRO A 15 -5.59 7.34 -15.36
N HIS A 16 -5.92 6.09 -15.06
CA HIS A 16 -6.40 5.64 -13.75
C HIS A 16 -5.29 5.06 -12.86
N ASP A 17 -4.04 5.09 -13.31
CA ASP A 17 -2.87 4.68 -12.53
C ASP A 17 -2.18 5.91 -11.92
N GLY A 18 -1.38 5.67 -10.89
CA GLY A 18 -0.60 6.70 -10.22
C GLY A 18 -0.84 6.71 -8.72
N VAL A 19 0.23 6.87 -7.96
CA VAL A 19 0.17 7.02 -6.51
C VAL A 19 0.97 8.23 -6.07
N GLY A 20 0.51 8.89 -5.01
CA GLY A 20 1.13 10.10 -4.50
C GLY A 20 1.18 10.14 -2.98
N LEU A 21 2.19 10.82 -2.45
CA LEU A 21 2.33 11.09 -1.03
C LEU A 21 2.58 12.59 -0.84
N LEU A 22 1.81 13.20 0.05
CA LEU A 22 1.98 14.59 0.46
C LEU A 22 2.54 14.63 1.88
N LEU A 23 3.75 15.17 2.04
CA LEU A 23 4.40 15.31 3.35
C LEU A 23 4.47 16.77 3.77
N ARG A 24 4.14 17.05 5.03
CA ARG A 24 4.37 18.38 5.63
C ARG A 24 5.88 18.64 5.71
N HIS A 25 6.27 19.91 5.57
CA HIS A 25 7.67 20.34 5.56
C HIS A 25 8.56 19.78 6.70
N PRO A 26 8.10 19.68 7.97
CA PRO A 26 8.91 19.11 9.04
C PRO A 26 9.32 17.65 8.82
N LEU A 27 8.53 16.87 8.06
CA LEU A 27 8.86 15.50 7.69
C LEU A 27 9.69 15.43 6.41
N HIS A 28 9.46 16.36 5.48
CA HIS A 28 10.18 16.42 4.20
C HIS A 28 11.70 16.43 4.37
N LYS A 29 12.23 17.20 5.34
CA LYS A 29 13.68 17.28 5.61
C LYS A 29 14.32 15.93 5.98
N HIS A 30 13.52 14.95 6.38
CA HIS A 30 13.98 13.61 6.72
C HIS A 30 13.98 12.65 5.53
N VAL A 31 13.32 12.99 4.42
CA VAL A 31 13.25 12.12 3.23
C VAL A 31 14.64 12.00 2.59
N GLN A 32 15.17 10.79 2.56
CA GLN A 32 16.48 10.48 1.97
C GLN A 32 16.38 9.78 0.62
N LYS A 33 15.32 8.99 0.43
CA LYS A 33 15.13 8.22 -0.81
C LYS A 33 13.67 8.18 -1.21
N ILE A 34 13.46 8.29 -2.51
CA ILE A 34 12.16 8.23 -3.16
C ILE A 34 12.27 7.15 -4.23
N ASP A 35 11.47 6.09 -4.10
CA ASP A 35 11.46 4.96 -5.02
C ASP A 35 10.04 4.82 -5.61
N PRO A 36 9.76 5.44 -6.77
CA PRO A 36 8.53 5.19 -7.50
C PRO A 36 8.62 3.87 -8.26
N TRP A 37 7.51 3.17 -8.45
CA TRP A 37 7.47 1.95 -9.24
C TRP A 37 6.16 1.80 -10.02
N LYS A 38 6.27 1.94 -11.35
CA LYS A 38 5.22 1.70 -12.35
C LYS A 38 3.84 2.32 -12.06
N GLY A 39 3.78 3.44 -11.35
CA GLY A 39 2.50 4.08 -10.98
C GLY A 39 1.63 3.27 -10.00
N ARG A 40 2.19 2.23 -9.37
CA ARG A 40 1.48 1.32 -8.45
C ARG A 40 2.04 1.35 -7.04
N LEU A 41 3.33 1.66 -6.89
CA LEU A 41 3.99 1.79 -5.61
C LEU A 41 4.81 3.08 -5.55
N LEU A 42 4.85 3.70 -4.37
CA LEU A 42 5.74 4.81 -4.05
C LEU A 42 6.29 4.63 -2.65
N LYS A 43 7.60 4.44 -2.52
CA LYS A 43 8.27 4.34 -1.23
C LYS A 43 9.07 5.60 -0.94
N LEU A 44 8.89 6.14 0.27
CA LEU A 44 9.70 7.20 0.85
C LEU A 44 10.46 6.66 2.05
N ASP A 45 11.79 6.73 2.02
CA ASP A 45 12.63 6.41 3.17
C ASP A 45 12.96 7.70 3.92
N LEU A 46 12.57 7.78 5.19
CA LEU A 46 12.78 8.90 6.10
C LEU A 46 13.81 8.50 7.16
N PHE A 47 14.87 9.30 7.32
CA PHE A 47 15.89 9.08 8.35
C PHE A 47 15.76 10.13 9.45
N PHE A 48 15.50 9.65 10.65
CA PHE A 48 15.56 10.39 11.89
C PHE A 48 16.85 10.04 12.64
N HIS A 49 17.16 10.75 13.72
CA HIS A 49 18.42 10.61 14.45
C HIS A 49 18.77 9.16 14.85
N GLN A 50 17.76 8.30 15.12
CA GLN A 50 17.96 6.90 15.50
C GLN A 50 16.95 5.94 14.84
N THR A 51 16.14 6.43 13.92
CA THR A 51 15.00 5.66 13.38
C THR A 51 14.94 5.85 11.87
N LYS A 52 14.80 4.74 11.15
CA LYS A 52 14.54 4.76 9.71
C LYS A 52 13.12 4.27 9.48
N ILE A 53 12.34 5.05 8.73
CA ILE A 53 10.95 4.73 8.42
C ILE A 53 10.79 4.68 6.91
N SER A 54 10.23 3.59 6.39
CA SER A 54 9.76 3.50 5.01
C SER A 54 8.25 3.68 5.01
N ILE A 55 7.76 4.72 4.32
CA ILE A 55 6.34 4.90 4.01
C ILE A 55 6.13 4.41 2.59
N ILE A 56 5.28 3.40 2.40
CA ILE A 56 5.01 2.77 1.12
C ILE A 56 3.53 2.98 0.77
N SER A 57 3.26 3.83 -0.22
CA SER A 57 1.92 3.97 -0.79
C SER A 57 1.71 2.92 -1.88
N VAL A 58 0.56 2.24 -1.86
CA VAL A 58 0.18 1.19 -2.80
C VAL A 58 -1.13 1.50 -3.50
N TYR A 59 -1.21 1.11 -4.78
CA TYR A 59 -2.45 0.99 -5.53
C TYR A 59 -2.42 -0.33 -6.30
N ILE A 60 -3.11 -1.33 -5.79
CA ILE A 60 -3.12 -2.68 -6.35
C ILE A 60 -4.27 -2.80 -7.37
N PRO A 61 -4.04 -3.32 -8.58
CA PRO A 61 -5.11 -3.49 -9.57
C PRO A 61 -6.26 -4.35 -9.05
N PRO A 62 -7.54 -4.01 -9.32
CA PRO A 62 -8.68 -4.82 -8.92
C PRO A 62 -8.71 -6.17 -9.62
N TYR A 63 -9.36 -7.16 -8.99
CA TYR A 63 -9.37 -8.56 -9.45
C TYR A 63 -9.83 -8.72 -10.90
N HIS A 64 -10.90 -8.01 -11.29
CA HIS A 64 -11.48 -8.08 -12.62
C HIS A 64 -10.86 -7.10 -13.63
N SER A 65 -9.78 -6.40 -13.27
CA SER A 65 -9.12 -5.48 -14.20
C SER A 65 -8.27 -6.21 -15.24
N ILE A 66 -8.12 -5.60 -16.42
CA ILE A 66 -7.15 -6.06 -17.45
C ILE A 66 -5.70 -6.06 -16.94
N HIS A 67 -5.42 -5.29 -15.87
CA HIS A 67 -4.11 -5.15 -15.23
C HIS A 67 -3.89 -6.13 -14.08
N TYR A 68 -4.83 -7.05 -13.82
CA TYR A 68 -4.74 -8.01 -12.72
C TYR A 68 -3.40 -8.78 -12.68
N LYS A 69 -2.88 -9.15 -13.85
CA LYS A 69 -1.61 -9.87 -14.00
C LYS A 69 -0.40 -9.07 -13.47
N GLU A 70 -0.52 -7.76 -13.31
CA GLU A 70 0.54 -6.91 -12.75
C GLU A 70 0.72 -7.14 -11.23
N ARG A 71 -0.28 -7.70 -10.53
CA ARG A 71 -0.25 -7.96 -9.08
C ARG A 71 0.95 -8.80 -8.66
N ASP A 72 1.36 -9.81 -9.43
CA ASP A 72 2.54 -10.62 -9.09
C ASP A 72 3.82 -9.80 -9.14
N THR A 73 3.98 -8.92 -10.13
CA THR A 73 5.16 -8.06 -10.23
C THR A 73 5.17 -6.97 -9.15
N ILE A 74 4.00 -6.41 -8.81
CA ILE A 74 3.83 -5.47 -7.70
C ILE A 74 4.22 -6.16 -6.39
N PHE A 75 3.73 -7.38 -6.17
CA PHE A 75 4.00 -8.15 -4.96
C PHE A 75 5.48 -8.53 -4.86
N ALA A 76 6.13 -8.91 -5.96
CA ALA A 76 7.57 -9.17 -5.99
C ALA A 76 8.37 -7.91 -5.60
N GLN A 77 8.04 -6.76 -6.17
CA GLN A 77 8.71 -5.50 -5.85
C GLN A 77 8.49 -5.08 -4.39
N LEU A 78 7.27 -5.20 -3.89
CA LEU A 78 6.95 -4.90 -2.50
C LEU A 78 7.76 -5.79 -1.56
N ASN A 79 7.79 -7.11 -1.79
CA ASN A 79 8.60 -8.03 -0.98
C ASN A 79 10.09 -7.67 -0.99
N LEU A 80 10.64 -7.28 -2.14
CA LEU A 80 12.04 -6.82 -2.23
C LEU A 80 12.29 -5.59 -1.34
N TRP A 81 11.37 -4.63 -1.31
CA TRP A 81 11.48 -3.49 -0.39
C TRP A 81 11.32 -3.89 1.07
N LEU A 82 10.40 -4.80 1.39
CA LEU A 82 10.19 -5.28 2.77
C LEU A 82 11.38 -6.07 3.30
N ASP A 83 11.97 -6.93 2.48
CA ASP A 83 13.16 -7.69 2.86
C ASP A 83 14.35 -6.75 3.10
N LYS A 84 14.52 -5.74 2.23
CA LYS A 84 15.55 -4.71 2.42
C LYS A 84 15.30 -3.87 3.68
N ALA A 85 14.06 -3.47 3.93
CA ALA A 85 13.68 -2.71 5.13
C ALA A 85 14.01 -3.51 6.40
N ARG A 86 13.64 -4.79 6.44
CA ARG A 86 13.96 -5.69 7.55
C ARG A 86 15.46 -5.84 7.75
N SER A 87 16.22 -6.15 6.70
CA SER A 87 17.68 -6.32 6.79
C SER A 87 18.43 -5.06 7.21
N ASN A 88 17.79 -3.89 7.09
CA ASN A 88 18.39 -2.62 7.45
C ASN A 88 17.72 -1.95 8.67
N ASN A 89 16.87 -2.66 9.42
CA ASN A 89 16.19 -2.14 10.62
C ASN A 89 15.35 -0.89 10.35
N TYR A 90 14.53 -0.91 9.30
CA TYR A 90 13.52 0.12 9.04
C TYR A 90 12.21 -0.29 9.69
N HIS A 91 11.52 0.68 10.29
CA HIS A 91 10.08 0.58 10.52
C HIS A 91 9.36 0.82 9.18
N VAL A 92 8.30 0.08 8.93
CA VAL A 92 7.58 0.18 7.65
C VAL A 92 6.12 0.49 7.93
N VAL A 93 5.62 1.52 7.24
CA VAL A 93 4.18 1.83 7.14
C VAL A 93 3.79 1.60 5.69
N ILE A 94 2.79 0.75 5.45
CA ILE A 94 2.26 0.49 4.11
C ILE A 94 0.83 0.99 4.11
N LEU A 95 0.44 1.78 3.11
CA LEU A 95 -0.91 2.34 3.06
C LEU A 95 -1.42 2.50 1.63
N GLY A 96 -2.73 2.54 1.48
CA GLY A 96 -3.39 2.80 0.20
C GLY A 96 -4.42 1.74 -0.14
N ASP A 97 -4.77 1.65 -1.42
CA ASP A 97 -5.82 0.78 -1.92
C ASP A 97 -5.23 -0.58 -2.36
N PHE A 98 -5.55 -1.60 -1.58
CA PHE A 98 -5.13 -2.99 -1.80
C PHE A 98 -6.05 -3.75 -2.76
N ASN A 99 -7.23 -3.20 -3.07
CA ASN A 99 -8.28 -3.86 -3.84
C ASN A 99 -8.48 -5.32 -3.43
N ALA A 100 -8.45 -5.59 -2.13
CA ALA A 100 -8.59 -6.90 -1.52
C ALA A 100 -9.28 -6.73 -0.17
N ASP A 101 -10.16 -7.67 0.16
CA ASP A 101 -10.95 -7.65 1.40
C ASP A 101 -11.28 -9.10 1.74
N GLU A 102 -10.90 -9.56 2.93
CA GLU A 102 -11.10 -10.96 3.32
C GLU A 102 -12.57 -11.35 3.41
N ILE A 103 -13.46 -10.41 3.77
CA ILE A 103 -14.88 -10.68 3.97
C ILE A 103 -15.62 -10.61 2.64
N SER A 104 -15.63 -9.44 2.01
CA SER A 104 -16.41 -9.23 0.78
C SER A 104 -15.85 -9.98 -0.44
N HIS A 105 -14.56 -10.34 -0.43
CA HIS A 105 -13.94 -11.16 -1.48
C HIS A 105 -13.67 -12.61 -1.07
N SER A 106 -14.36 -13.12 -0.04
CA SER A 106 -14.23 -14.51 0.41
C SER A 106 -14.52 -15.56 -0.68
N HIS A 107 -15.34 -15.21 -1.68
CA HIS A 107 -15.69 -16.04 -2.83
C HIS A 107 -14.61 -16.05 -3.94
N LEU A 108 -13.65 -15.12 -3.91
CA LEU A 108 -12.58 -15.05 -4.89
C LEU A 108 -11.46 -16.07 -4.58
N PRO A 109 -10.66 -16.48 -5.58
CA PRO A 109 -9.56 -17.40 -5.35
C PRO A 109 -8.57 -16.91 -4.30
N GLN A 110 -7.99 -17.82 -3.52
CA GLN A 110 -7.08 -17.49 -2.43
C GLN A 110 -5.89 -16.59 -2.83
N HIS A 111 -5.42 -16.71 -4.07
CA HIS A 111 -4.31 -15.90 -4.57
C HIS A 111 -4.67 -14.40 -4.69
N HIS A 112 -5.96 -14.04 -4.71
CA HIS A 112 -6.42 -12.65 -4.63
C HIS A 112 -5.99 -11.99 -3.33
N LEU A 113 -6.09 -12.72 -2.21
CA LEU A 113 -5.75 -12.27 -0.85
C LEU A 113 -4.25 -12.44 -0.52
N LYS A 114 -3.42 -12.87 -1.47
CA LYS A 114 -1.99 -13.18 -1.26
C LYS A 114 -1.22 -12.03 -0.62
N ILE A 115 -1.49 -10.79 -1.01
CA ILE A 115 -0.83 -9.61 -0.45
C ILE A 115 -1.17 -9.41 1.02
N LEU A 116 -2.46 -9.44 1.40
CA LEU A 116 -2.91 -9.27 2.79
C LEU A 116 -2.37 -10.38 3.69
N ARG A 117 -2.48 -11.64 3.24
CA ARG A 117 -1.96 -12.81 3.97
C ARG A 117 -0.45 -12.74 4.16
N SER A 118 0.29 -12.29 3.15
CA SER A 118 1.75 -12.14 3.25
C SER A 118 2.17 -11.01 4.19
N LEU A 119 1.39 -9.93 4.28
CA LEU A 119 1.66 -8.86 5.25
C LEU A 119 1.38 -9.34 6.67
N SER A 120 0.24 -10.02 6.88
CA SER A 120 -0.10 -10.66 8.15
C SER A 120 0.97 -11.66 8.60
N SER A 121 1.47 -12.52 7.70
CA SER A 121 2.54 -13.47 8.02
C SER A 121 3.90 -12.82 8.31
N ARG A 122 4.07 -11.54 7.95
CA ARG A 122 5.24 -10.72 8.28
C ARG A 122 5.00 -9.85 9.53
N TYR A 123 3.93 -10.13 10.28
CA TYR A 123 3.52 -9.41 11.49
C TYR A 123 3.21 -7.93 11.26
N PHE A 124 2.78 -7.55 10.06
CA PHE A 124 2.17 -6.24 9.87
C PHE A 124 0.85 -6.17 10.62
N MET A 125 0.66 -5.08 11.35
CA MET A 125 -0.55 -4.78 12.08
C MET A 125 -1.50 -4.01 11.17
N ASP A 126 -2.69 -4.55 10.95
CA ASP A 126 -3.79 -3.80 10.37
C ASP A 126 -4.31 -2.79 11.39
N HIS A 127 -3.98 -1.52 11.17
CA HIS A 127 -4.19 -0.47 12.16
C HIS A 127 -5.67 -0.26 12.48
N GLN A 128 -6.55 -0.33 11.47
CA GLN A 128 -7.98 -0.14 11.69
C GLN A 128 -8.57 -1.32 12.46
N SER A 129 -8.23 -2.55 12.09
CA SER A 129 -8.71 -3.74 12.82
C SER A 129 -8.20 -3.76 14.27
N HIS A 130 -6.97 -3.29 14.50
CA HIS A 130 -6.39 -3.24 15.85
C HIS A 130 -7.08 -2.21 16.76
N ILE A 131 -7.48 -1.05 16.23
CA ILE A 131 -8.13 0.02 17.02
C ILE A 131 -9.64 -0.20 17.14
N SER A 132 -10.27 -0.85 16.17
CA SER A 132 -11.71 -1.18 16.21
C SER A 132 -12.01 -2.29 17.22
N SER A 133 -12.17 -1.92 18.49
CA SER A 133 -12.34 -2.87 19.59
C SER A 133 -13.75 -3.46 19.74
N ILE A 134 -14.77 -2.94 19.04
CA ILE A 134 -16.18 -3.34 19.27
C ILE A 134 -16.94 -3.70 17.98
N SER A 135 -16.76 -2.96 16.89
CA SER A 135 -17.60 -3.09 15.68
C SER A 135 -16.87 -3.67 14.46
N GLY A 136 -15.61 -4.06 14.61
CA GLY A 136 -14.74 -4.39 13.48
C GLY A 136 -14.40 -3.16 12.61
N PRO A 137 -13.52 -3.32 11.62
CA PRO A 137 -13.12 -2.23 10.73
C PRO A 137 -14.26 -1.85 9.77
N SER A 138 -14.44 -0.55 9.52
CA SER A 138 -15.46 -0.04 8.61
C SER A 138 -15.05 -0.21 7.14
N PRO A 139 -16.02 -0.35 6.21
CA PRO A 139 -15.73 -0.32 4.78
C PRO A 139 -15.11 1.02 4.36
N THR A 140 -14.29 0.99 3.32
CA THR A 140 -13.65 2.19 2.74
C THR A 140 -14.12 2.45 1.31
N PHE A 141 -14.78 1.45 0.70
CA PHE A 141 -15.36 1.52 -0.63
C PHE A 141 -16.84 1.10 -0.59
N TYR A 142 -17.69 1.88 -1.25
CA TYR A 142 -19.14 1.65 -1.34
C TYR A 142 -19.56 1.60 -2.81
N TYR A 143 -20.42 0.65 -3.14
CA TYR A 143 -21.00 0.48 -4.46
C TYR A 143 -22.49 0.15 -4.33
N GLN A 144 -23.22 0.14 -5.45
CA GLN A 144 -24.68 0.13 -5.46
C GLN A 144 -25.34 -0.94 -4.57
N ASN A 145 -24.72 -2.11 -4.43
CA ASN A 145 -25.29 -3.26 -3.73
C ASN A 145 -24.38 -3.79 -2.59
N GLY A 146 -23.43 -2.99 -2.11
CA GLY A 146 -22.53 -3.46 -1.07
C GLY A 146 -21.38 -2.52 -0.76
N SER A 147 -20.47 -3.02 0.06
CA SER A 147 -19.30 -2.28 0.50
C SER A 147 -18.15 -3.24 0.74
N SER A 148 -16.94 -2.74 0.57
CA SER A 148 -15.70 -3.46 0.82
C SER A 148 -14.73 -2.58 1.58
N ARG A 149 -13.86 -3.18 2.39
CA ARG A 149 -12.69 -2.48 2.92
C ARG A 149 -11.51 -2.75 2.01
N LEU A 150 -11.16 -1.75 1.18
CA LEU A 150 -10.08 -1.87 0.20
C LEU A 150 -8.85 -1.08 0.60
N ASP A 151 -9.01 -0.07 1.46
CA ASP A 151 -7.95 0.82 1.91
C ASP A 151 -7.46 0.40 3.30
N TYR A 152 -6.14 0.24 3.42
CA TYR A 152 -5.49 -0.24 4.64
C TYR A 152 -4.33 0.67 5.04
N ILE A 153 -3.98 0.61 6.33
CA ILE A 153 -2.76 1.14 6.95
C ILE A 153 -2.23 0.07 7.90
#